data_AF-A0A0X8JT16-F1
#
_entry.id   AF-A0A0X8JT16-F1
#
_cell.length_a   1.000
_cell.length_b   1.000
_cell.length_c   1.000
_cell.angle_alpha   90.00
_cell.angle_beta   90.00
_cell.angle_gamma   90.00
#
_symmetry.space_group_name_H-M   'P 1'
#
loop_
_entity.id
_entity.type
_entity.pdbx_description
1 polymer ?
#
loop_
_entity_poly.entity_id
_entity_poly.type
_entity_poly.pdbx_seq_one_letter_code
_entity_poly.pdbx_strand_id
1 'polypeptide(L)'
;MNMKTIFSDILEKYDTQIIRLIVEKYGFNEMEALRKFFYSETYKMLSDFELEMWDFSPLVIFDMWENEQVTGNPRNSLYIRDDYYV
;
A
#
# COMPACT_ATOMS: atom_id res chain seq x y z
N MET A 1 -5.49 -24.14 6.93
CA MET A 1 -4.67 -22.91 6.87
C MET A 1 -5.18 -21.98 7.96
N ASN A 2 -4.31 -21.36 8.76
CA ASN A 2 -4.76 -20.40 9.78
C ASN A 2 -4.90 -19.00 9.17
N MET A 3 -5.71 -18.13 9.78
CA MET A 3 -6.00 -16.77 9.27
C MET A 3 -4.72 -15.92 9.14
N LYS A 4 -3.74 -16.11 10.03
CA LYS A 4 -2.44 -15.41 9.96
C LYS A 4 -1.59 -15.82 8.76
N THR A 5 -1.59 -17.08 8.38
CA THR A 5 -0.90 -17.59 7.18
C THR A 5 -1.55 -17.00 5.93
N ILE A 6 -2.88 -17.00 5.85
CA ILE A 6 -3.61 -16.38 4.74
C ILE A 6 -3.24 -14.89 4.63
N PHE A 7 -3.21 -14.17 5.75
CA PHE A 7 -2.85 -12.76 5.76
C PHE A 7 -1.41 -12.51 5.29
N SER A 8 -0.45 -13.33 5.73
CA SER A 8 0.93 -13.26 5.24
C SER A 8 1.02 -13.46 3.73
N ASP A 9 0.31 -14.46 3.18
CA ASP A 9 0.29 -14.73 1.73
C ASP A 9 -0.36 -13.58 0.94
N ILE A 10 -1.32 -12.88 1.57
CA ILE A 10 -1.94 -11.69 1.00
C ILE A 10 -0.92 -10.54 0.96
N LEU A 11 -0.22 -10.27 2.07
CA LEU A 11 0.79 -9.21 2.13
C LEU A 11 1.90 -9.40 1.08
N GLU A 12 2.42 -10.62 0.92
CA GLU A 12 3.45 -10.91 -0.09
C GLU A 12 2.99 -10.57 -1.53
N LYS A 13 1.70 -10.77 -1.83
CA LYS A 13 1.11 -10.38 -3.12
C LYS A 13 0.99 -8.87 -3.28
N TYR A 14 0.73 -8.14 -2.20
CA TYR A 14 0.77 -6.68 -2.23
C TYR A 14 2.21 -6.20 -2.42
N ASP A 15 3.16 -6.69 -1.64
CA ASP A 15 4.58 -6.32 -1.72
C ASP A 15 5.10 -6.42 -3.15
N THR A 16 4.89 -7.59 -3.76
CA THR A 16 5.33 -7.85 -5.14
C THR A 16 4.70 -6.87 -6.13
N GLN A 17 3.40 -6.60 -6.02
CA GLN A 17 2.69 -5.73 -6.94
C GLN A 17 3.05 -4.26 -6.75
N ILE A 18 3.11 -3.77 -5.52
CA ILE A 18 3.40 -2.36 -5.22
C ILE A 18 4.86 -2.04 -5.56
N ILE A 19 5.81 -2.90 -5.21
CA ILE A 19 7.23 -2.72 -5.56
C ILE A 19 7.38 -2.64 -7.08
N ARG A 20 6.71 -3.53 -7.82
CA ARG A 20 6.70 -3.51 -9.28
C ARG A 20 6.13 -2.19 -9.84
N LEU A 21 5.01 -1.71 -9.31
CA LEU A 21 4.41 -0.43 -9.73
C LEU A 21 5.35 0.76 -9.47
N ILE A 22 6.04 0.77 -8.33
CA ILE A 22 7.03 1.80 -7.99
C ILE A 22 8.20 1.79 -8.99
N VAL A 23 8.75 0.60 -9.29
CA VAL A 23 9.83 0.44 -10.26
C VAL A 23 9.39 0.90 -11.66
N GLU A 24 8.23 0.42 -12.14
CA GLU A 24 7.73 0.73 -13.47
C GLU A 24 7.41 2.24 -13.65
N LYS A 25 6.81 2.88 -12.63
CA LYS A 25 6.37 4.29 -12.73
C LYS A 25 7.50 5.29 -12.52
N TYR A 26 8.43 5.02 -11.61
CA TYR A 26 9.44 5.99 -11.18
C TYR A 26 10.88 5.63 -11.55
N GLY A 27 11.13 4.43 -12.08
CA GLY A 27 12.46 3.99 -12.51
C GLY A 27 13.44 3.72 -11.37
N PHE A 28 12.95 3.53 -10.14
CA PHE A 28 13.79 3.08 -9.02
C PHE A 28 14.28 1.66 -9.26
N ASN A 29 15.43 1.31 -8.67
CA ASN A 29 15.78 -0.11 -8.59
C ASN A 29 14.91 -0.83 -7.54
N GLU A 30 14.86 -2.15 -7.61
CA GLU A 30 13.99 -2.96 -6.77
C GLU A 30 14.26 -2.78 -5.26
N MET A 31 15.54 -2.69 -4.86
CA MET A 31 15.91 -2.48 -3.45
C MET A 31 15.49 -1.10 -2.93
N GLU A 32 15.57 -0.07 -3.77
CA GLU A 32 15.08 1.27 -3.44
C GLU A 32 13.56 1.29 -3.33
N ALA A 33 12.84 0.66 -4.28
CA ALA A 33 11.40 0.57 -4.27
C ALA A 33 10.89 -0.18 -3.02
N LEU A 34 11.51 -1.31 -2.68
CA LEU A 34 11.21 -2.08 -1.48
C LEU A 34 11.39 -1.24 -0.22
N ARG A 35 12.53 -0.55 -0.07
CA ARG A 35 12.78 0.33 1.09
C ARG A 35 11.74 1.44 1.19
N LYS A 36 11.43 2.09 0.06
CA LYS A 36 10.44 3.18 0.02
C LYS A 36 9.04 2.72 0.38
N PHE A 37 8.68 1.49 0.03
CA PHE A 37 7.38 0.93 0.37
C PHE A 37 7.35 0.45 1.84
N PHE A 38 8.29 -0.38 2.28
CA PHE A 38 8.25 -0.99 3.61
C PHE A 38 8.41 0.00 4.76
N TYR A 39 9.07 1.15 4.53
CA TYR A 39 9.17 2.22 5.52
C TYR A 39 8.05 3.26 5.46
N SER A 40 7.05 3.06 4.60
CA SER A 40 5.90 3.98 4.48
C SER A 40 4.83 3.72 5.55
N GLU A 41 4.08 4.77 5.91
CA GLU A 41 2.89 4.63 6.74
C GLU A 41 1.80 3.83 6.00
N THR A 42 1.77 3.88 4.67
CA THR A 42 0.90 3.04 3.84
C THR A 42 1.12 1.55 4.12
N TYR A 43 2.38 1.10 4.13
CA TYR A 43 2.69 -0.29 4.40
C TYR A 43 2.40 -0.69 5.85
N LYS A 44 2.67 0.24 6.80
CA LYS A 44 2.26 0.05 8.19
C LYS A 44 0.75 -0.13 8.35
N MET A 45 -0.06 0.62 7.60
CA MET A 45 -1.52 0.43 7.59
C MET A 45 -1.91 -0.89 6.92
N LEU A 46 -1.30 -1.24 5.78
CA LEU A 46 -1.59 -2.49 5.07
C LEU A 46 -1.29 -3.73 5.92
N SER A 47 -0.19 -3.69 6.68
CA SER A 47 0.26 -4.79 7.54
C SER A 47 -0.46 -4.85 8.90
N ASP A 48 -1.28 -3.84 9.22
CA ASP A 48 -2.16 -3.86 10.39
C ASP A 48 -3.42 -4.67 10.06
N PHE A 49 -3.53 -5.84 10.70
CA PHE A 49 -4.63 -6.76 10.44
C PHE A 49 -6.00 -6.13 10.76
N GLU A 50 -6.08 -5.25 11.75
CA GLU A 50 -7.35 -4.68 12.21
C GLU A 50 -7.93 -3.63 11.26
N LEU A 51 -7.13 -3.13 10.30
CA LEU A 51 -7.57 -2.14 9.32
C LEU A 51 -8.20 -2.77 8.07
N GLU A 52 -8.12 -4.10 7.93
CA GLU A 52 -8.73 -4.86 6.83
C GLU A 52 -8.40 -4.32 5.43
N MET A 53 -7.21 -3.73 5.28
CA MET A 53 -6.78 -3.03 4.06
C MET A 53 -6.70 -3.94 2.82
N TRP A 54 -6.73 -5.27 3.00
CA TRP A 54 -6.75 -6.24 1.91
C TRP A 54 -8.03 -6.19 1.06
N ASP A 55 -9.09 -5.54 1.54
CA ASP A 55 -10.33 -5.32 0.78
C ASP A 55 -10.14 -4.29 -0.35
N PHE A 56 -9.10 -3.45 -0.27
CA PHE A 56 -8.74 -2.51 -1.32
C PHE A 56 -7.83 -3.12 -2.37
N SER A 57 -8.04 -2.83 -3.65
CA SER A 57 -7.13 -3.33 -4.69
C SER A 57 -5.68 -2.81 -4.52
N PRO A 58 -4.65 -3.52 -5.02
CA PRO A 58 -3.27 -3.03 -5.02
C PRO A 58 -3.09 -1.65 -5.64
N LEU A 59 -3.92 -1.27 -6.63
CA LEU A 59 -3.87 0.07 -7.22
C LEU A 59 -4.31 1.16 -6.24
N VAL A 60 -5.27 0.87 -5.36
CA VAL A 60 -5.71 1.81 -4.31
C VAL A 60 -4.61 1.96 -3.26
N ILE A 61 -4.00 0.86 -2.83
CA ILE A 61 -2.87 0.90 -1.90
C ILE A 61 -1.68 1.66 -2.51
N PHE A 62 -1.44 1.49 -3.80
CA PHE A 62 -0.40 2.26 -4.51
C PHE A 62 -0.73 3.76 -4.53
N ASP A 63 -1.97 4.15 -4.83
CA ASP A 63 -2.41 5.55 -4.78
C ASP A 63 -2.26 6.15 -3.37
N MET A 64 -2.55 5.39 -2.31
CA MET A 64 -2.27 5.81 -0.93
C MET A 64 -0.79 6.10 -0.70
N TRP A 65 0.09 5.21 -1.16
CA TRP A 65 1.53 5.40 -1.05
C TRP A 65 2.00 6.64 -1.83
N GLU A 66 1.46 6.87 -3.04
CA GLU A 66 1.76 8.07 -3.82
C GLU A 66 1.30 9.35 -3.10
N ASN A 67 0.09 9.34 -2.52
CA ASN A 67 -0.42 10.46 -1.75
C ASN A 67 0.41 10.72 -0.49
N GLU A 68 0.91 9.67 0.16
CA GLU A 68 1.86 9.81 1.26
C GLU A 68 3.16 10.47 0.79
N GLN A 69 3.70 10.11 -0.38
CA GLN A 69 4.93 10.73 -0.90
C GLN A 69 4.76 12.24 -1.15
N VAL A 70 3.57 12.67 -1.54
CA VAL A 70 3.26 14.07 -1.83
C VAL A 70 2.88 14.86 -0.58
N THR A 71 2.10 14.26 0.32
CA THR A 71 1.42 14.98 1.42
C THR A 71 1.90 14.59 2.81
N GLY A 72 2.67 13.51 2.93
CA GLY A 72 3.06 12.90 4.21
C GLY A 72 1.95 12.10 4.89
N ASN A 73 0.77 11.93 4.28
CA ASN A 73 -0.34 11.16 4.86
C ASN A 73 -1.06 10.30 3.81
N PRO A 74 -1.07 8.96 3.94
CA PRO A 74 -1.71 8.06 2.97
C PRO A 74 -3.24 8.20 2.91
N ARG A 75 -3.89 8.68 3.97
CA ARG A 75 -5.35 8.89 4.02
C ARG A 75 -5.83 10.07 3.17
N ASN A 76 -4.91 10.80 2.55
CA ASN A 76 -5.23 11.81 1.56
C ASN A 76 -5.58 11.24 0.17
N SER A 77 -5.45 9.92 -0.01
CA SER A 77 -5.98 9.21 -1.17
C SER A 77 -7.48 9.46 -1.35
N LEU A 78 -7.90 9.66 -2.61
CA LEU A 78 -9.30 9.86 -2.98
C LEU A 78 -10.21 8.69 -2.56
N TYR A 79 -9.65 7.51 -2.34
CA TYR A 79 -10.38 6.31 -1.94
C TYR A 79 -10.67 6.23 -0.43
N ILE A 80 -10.00 7.07 0.38
CA ILE A 80 -10.17 7.11 1.84
C ILE A 80 -10.78 8.43 2.30
N ARG A 81 -10.64 9.51 1.53
CA ARG A 81 -11.26 10.77 1.90
C ARG A 81 -12.79 10.64 1.87
N ASP A 82 -13.40 10.95 3.01
CA ASP A 82 -14.84 10.81 3.29
C ASP A 82 -15.69 11.92 2.64
N ASP A 83 -15.08 12.77 1.79
CA ASP A 83 -15.69 13.91 1.13
C ASP A 83 -16.48 13.55 -0.15
N TYR A 84 -16.64 12.26 -0.45
CA TYR A 84 -17.41 11.76 -1.60
C TYR A 84 -18.89 11.43 -1.30
N TYR A 85 -19.36 11.61 -0.06
CA TYR A 85 -20.79 11.57 0.27
C TYR A 85 -21.34 13.00 0.39
N VAL A 86 -21.55 13.67 -0.75
CA VAL A 86 -22.31 14.93 -0.85
C VAL A 86 -23.47 14.76 -1.82
#